data_AF-B7KFC0-F1
#
_entry.id   AF-B7KFC0-F1
#
_cell.length_a   1.000
_cell.length_b   1.000
_cell.length_c   1.000
_cell.angle_alpha   90.00
_cell.angle_beta   90.00
_cell.angle_gamma   90.00
#
_symmetry.space_group_name_H-M   'P 1'
#
loop_
_entity.id
_entity.type
_entity.pdbx_description
1 polymer ?
#
loop_
_entity_poly.entity_id
_entity_poly.type
_entity_poly.pdbx_seq_one_letter_code
_entity_poly.pdbx_strand_id
1 'polypeptide(L)' 'MLFMAISYYFLISFVLFIYWLKFWLTDSTTPKTHLKSWLILMVGTSLWPLVLPFAYLELLTKISQQRS' A
#
# COMPACT_ATOMS: atom_id res chain seq x y z
N MET A 1 1.50 -7.40 -26.71
CA MET A 1 1.58 -8.13 -25.43
C MET A 1 2.17 -7.26 -24.31
N LEU A 2 3.38 -6.71 -24.47
CA LEU A 2 4.06 -5.91 -23.43
C LEU A 2 3.31 -4.64 -23.00
N PHE A 3 2.78 -3.85 -23.94
CA PHE A 3 2.00 -2.65 -23.63
C PHE A 3 0.73 -2.93 -22.82
N MET A 4 0.10 -4.09 -23.03
CA MET A 4 -1.10 -4.50 -22.31
C MET A 4 -0.74 -4.89 -20.87
N ALA A 5 0.38 -5.60 -20.66
CA ALA A 5 0.86 -5.91 -19.32
C ALA A 5 1.22 -4.64 -18.53
N ILE A 6 1.83 -3.65 -19.19
CA ILE A 6 2.16 -2.36 -18.59
C ILE A 6 0.89 -1.59 -18.20
N SER A 7 -0.12 -1.53 -19.06
CA SER A 7 -1.36 -0.83 -18.73
C SER A 7 -2.10 -1.46 -17.54
N TYR A 8 -2.12 -2.79 -17.44
CA TYR A 8 -2.65 -3.48 -16.26
C TYR A 8 -1.85 -3.17 -14.99
N TYR A 9 -0.52 -3.14 -15.07
CA TYR A 9 0.33 -2.77 -13.92
C TYR A 9 0.01 -1.36 -13.41
N PHE A 10 -0.15 -0.40 -14.32
CA PHE A 10 -0.50 0.98 -13.97
C PHE A 10 -1.92 1.10 -13.40
N LEU A 11 -2.89 0.39 -13.98
CA LEU A 11 -4.27 0.37 -13.47
C LEU A 11 -4.34 -0.15 -12.03
N ILE A 12 -3.66 -1.27 -11.74
CA ILE A 12 -3.62 -1.87 -10.40
C ILE A 12 -2.91 -0.92 -9.42
N SER A 13 -1.77 -0.36 -9.82
CA SER A 13 -1.03 0.63 -9.02
C SER A 13 -1.90 1.85 -8.69
N PHE A 14 -2.71 2.32 -9.65
CA PHE A 14 -3.59 3.47 -9.47
C PHE A 14 -4.76 3.19 -8.52
N VAL A 15 -5.36 2.00 -8.61
CA VAL A 15 -6.43 1.57 -7.68
C VAL A 15 -5.89 1.44 -6.26
N LEU A 16 -4.73 0.80 -6.08
CA LEU A 16 -4.06 0.72 -4.78
C LEU A 16 -3.75 2.11 -4.22
N PHE A 17 -3.32 3.04 -5.08
CA PHE A 17 -3.07 4.42 -4.68
C PHE A 17 -4.32 5.12 -4.18
N ILE A 18 -5.43 5.00 -4.88
CA ILE A 18 -6.71 5.57 -4.42
C ILE A 18 -7.15 4.94 -3.10
N TYR A 19 -7.01 3.61 -2.94
CA TYR A 19 -7.45 2.92 -1.73
C TYR A 19 -6.65 3.36 -0.50
N TRP A 20 -5.32 3.42 -0.63
CA TRP A 20 -4.44 3.90 0.44
C TRP A 20 -4.64 5.40 0.71
N LEU A 21 -4.83 6.21 -0.33
CA LEU A 21 -5.14 7.63 -0.20
C LEU A 21 -6.45 7.86 0.55
N LYS A 22 -7.47 7.05 0.25
CA LYS A 22 -8.77 7.08 0.96
C LYS A 22 -8.63 6.65 2.41
N PHE A 23 -7.85 5.60 2.70
CA PHE A 23 -7.56 5.16 4.07
C PHE A 23 -6.89 6.28 4.87
N TRP A 24 -5.88 6.93 4.28
CA TRP A 24 -5.20 8.08 4.87
C TRP A 24 -6.12 9.29 5.09
N LEU A 25 -6.99 9.61 4.12
CA LEU A 25 -7.97 10.70 4.25
C LEU A 25 -9.05 10.42 5.30
N THR A 26 -9.36 9.15 5.53
CA THR A 26 -10.34 8.72 6.53
C THR A 26 -9.75 8.78 7.95
N ASP A 27 -8.44 8.58 8.09
CA ASP A 27 -7.75 8.70 9.37
C ASP A 27 -7.53 10.18 9.75
N SER A 28 -8.57 10.78 10.34
CA SER A 28 -8.60 12.19 10.78
C SER A 28 -7.75 12.49 12.02
N THR A 29 -7.06 11.49 12.59
CA THR A 29 -6.36 11.61 13.88
C THR A 29 -4.89 12.00 13.76
N THR A 30 -4.28 11.90 12.58
CA THR A 30 -2.86 12.23 12.37
C THR A 30 -2.72 13.59 11.67
N PRO A 31 -1.97 14.56 12.23
CA PRO A 31 -1.77 15.86 11.59
C PRO A 31 -1.12 15.69 10.21
N LYS A 32 -1.76 16.27 9.19
CA LYS A 32 -1.49 16.13 7.74
C LYS A 32 -0.10 16.62 7.26
N THR A 33 0.80 16.94 8.18
CA THR A 33 2.10 17.59 7.94
C THR A 33 3.28 16.63 7.79
N HIS A 34 3.11 15.33 8.04
CA HIS A 34 4.19 14.36 7.87
C HIS A 34 4.35 13.92 6.41
N LEU A 35 5.27 14.57 5.68
CA LEU A 35 5.77 14.18 4.35
C LEU A 35 6.12 12.67 4.23
N LYS A 36 6.50 12.02 5.32
CA LYS A 36 6.77 10.57 5.39
C LYS A 36 5.54 9.73 5.02
N SER A 37 4.34 10.16 5.38
CA SER A 37 3.09 9.43 5.10
C SER A 37 2.78 9.45 3.59
N TRP A 38 3.09 10.56 2.93
CA TRP A 38 2.97 10.70 1.47
C TRP A 38 4.04 9.89 0.72
N LEU A 39 5.26 9.84 1.26
CA LEU A 39 6.36 9.02 0.75
C LEU A 39 6.04 7.52 0.83
N ILE A 40 5.48 7.06 1.97
CA ILE A 40 5.01 5.68 2.13
C ILE A 40 3.85 5.37 1.19
N LEU A 41 2.98 6.34 0.89
CA LEU A 41 1.90 6.17 -0.07
C LEU A 41 2.43 5.92 -1.49
N MET A 42 3.37 6.75 -1.94
CA MET A 42 4.00 6.63 -3.26
C MET A 42 4.92 5.40 -3.37
N VAL A 43 5.73 5.13 -2.34
CA VAL A 43 6.62 3.97 -2.30
C VAL A 43 5.80 2.68 -2.19
N GLY A 44 4.76 2.67 -1.36
CA GLY A 44 3.85 1.54 -1.17
C GLY A 44 3.11 1.12 -2.43
N THR A 45 2.72 2.09 -3.26
CA THR A 45 2.01 1.83 -4.52
C THR A 45 2.93 1.53 -5.69
N SER A 46 4.08 2.20 -5.76
CA SER A 46 5.08 1.92 -6.80
C SER A 46 5.74 0.55 -6.61
N LEU A 47 5.97 0.14 -5.36
CA LEU A 47 6.53 -1.16 -4.99
C LEU A 47 5.47 -2.18 -4.56
N TRP A 48 4.24 -2.10 -5.09
CA TRP A 48 3.17 -3.06 -4.74
C TRP A 48 3.56 -4.55 -4.84
N PRO A 49 4.41 -5.01 -5.80
CA PRO A 49 4.83 -6.42 -5.84
C PRO A 49 5.72 -6.81 -4.66
N LEU A 50 6.40 -5.84 -4.04
CA LEU A 50 7.22 -6.03 -2.85
C LEU A 50 6.39 -5.83 -1.58
N VAL A 51 5.52 -4.83 -1.57
CA VAL A 51 4.73 -4.43 -0.40
C VAL A 51 3.66 -5.48 -0.07
N LEU A 52 3.04 -6.11 -1.07
CA LEU A 52 2.08 -7.20 -0.84
C LEU A 52 2.67 -8.37 -0.02
N PRO A 53 3.80 -8.98 -0.42
CA PRO A 53 4.37 -10.08 0.34
C PRO A 53 4.85 -9.63 1.72
N PHE A 54 5.43 -8.43 1.86
CA PHE A 54 5.80 -7.90 3.17
C PHE A 54 4.58 -7.69 4.08
N ALA A 55 3.49 -7.11 3.57
CA ALA A 55 2.26 -6.93 4.33
C ALA A 55 1.62 -8.26 4.73
N TYR A 56 1.68 -9.26 3.85
CA TYR A 56 1.21 -10.61 4.16
C TYR A 56 2.07 -11.28 5.24
N LEU A 57 3.39 -11.12 5.20
CA LEU A 57 4.30 -11.62 6.25
C LEU A 57 4.06 -10.92 7.59
N GLU A 58 3.83 -9.61 7.58
CA GLU A 58 3.51 -8.86 8.80
C GLU A 58 2.17 -9.31 9.39
N LEU A 59 1.15 -9.53 8.55
CA LEU A 59 -0.13 -10.09 8.96
C LEU A 59 0.02 -11.49 9.55
N LEU A 60 0.77 -12.37 8.88
CA LEU A 60 1.07 -13.72 9.38
C LEU A 60 1.79 -13.68 10.74
N THR A 61 2.74 -12.75 10.89
CA THR A 61 3.48 -12.57 12.14
C THR A 61 2.54 -12.15 13.27
N LYS A 62 1.65 -11.16 13.02
CA LYS A 62 0.64 -10.75 14.00
C LYS A 62 -0.31 -11.88 14.38
N ILE A 63 -0.78 -12.66 13.40
CA ILE A 63 -1.64 -13.84 13.64
C ILE A 63 -0.90 -14.87 14.50
N SER A 64 0.39 -15.10 14.24
CA SER A 64 1.21 -16.05 15.01
C SER A 64 1.42 -15.57 16.45
N GLN A 65 1.69 -14.28 16.67
CA GLN A 65 1.81 -13.71 18.01
C GLN A 65 0.49 -13.74 18.79
N GLN A 66 -0.64 -13.55 18.12
CA GLN A 66 -1.96 -13.58 18.76
C GLN A 66 -2.40 -15.01 19.16
N ARG A 67 -1.72 -16.04 18.65
CA ARG A 67 -2.00 -17.46 18.93
C ARG A 67 -1.07 -18.06 20.01
N SER A 68 -0.02 -17.35 20.41
CA SER A 68 0.90 -17.74 21.49
C SER A 68 0.44 -17.21 22.84
#